data_AF-A0A1J5DD21-F1
#
_entry.id   AF-A0A1J5DD21-F1
#
_cell.length_a   1.000
_cell.length_b   1.000
_cell.length_c   1.000
_cell.angle_alpha   90.00
_cell.angle_beta   90.00
_cell.angle_gamma   90.00
#
_symmetry.space_group_name_H-M   'P 1'
#
loop_
_entity.id
_entity.type
_entity.pdbx_description
1 polymer ?
#
loop_
_entity_poly.entity_id
_entity_poly.type
_entity_poly.pdbx_seq_one_letter_code
_entity_poly.pdbx_strand_id
1 'polypeptide(L)'
;MEVKENLKTLANSILDSYETRVRTVNVLMDQSYHFFTEHQLELDEMMERLKDNLARAESLRKRDFDRMTRDITERQHSQEEGVDEVFDHFKEEETEMIGRLRKIIISGNRSSLEDVEAIREDILKRQKERENSIIKVLKRFQIEQEELGIALKRLLSKGEYVRIKDFKLMLKSIREQHSIRDTELDHIMEDLEMVRNWVQAEWQAVARASGQ
;
A
#
# COMPACT_ATOMS: atom_id res chain seq x y z
N MET A 1 -17.97 42.43 7.49
CA MET A 1 -16.61 42.14 8.01
C MET A 1 -16.60 40.82 8.78
N GLU A 2 -17.55 40.64 9.70
CA GLU A 2 -17.77 39.42 10.50
C GLU A 2 -17.95 38.12 9.69
N VAL A 3 -18.74 38.13 8.61
CA VAL A 3 -18.95 36.94 7.75
C VAL A 3 -17.65 36.46 7.07
N LYS A 4 -16.77 37.38 6.68
CA LYS A 4 -15.50 37.05 6.01
C LYS A 4 -14.52 36.41 7.00
N GLU A 5 -14.48 36.93 8.22
CA GLU A 5 -13.63 36.39 9.28
C GLU A 5 -14.12 35.00 9.73
N ASN A 6 -15.44 34.81 9.80
CA ASN A 6 -16.05 33.51 10.10
C ASN A 6 -15.76 32.46 9.02
N LEU A 7 -15.82 32.84 7.74
CA LEU A 7 -15.47 31.95 6.61
C LEU A 7 -13.99 31.56 6.61
N LYS A 8 -13.10 32.51 6.89
CA LYS A 8 -11.66 32.24 7.00
C LYS A 8 -11.35 31.31 8.17
N THR A 9 -12.02 31.49 9.30
CA THR A 9 -11.91 30.64 10.49
C THR A 9 -12.39 29.21 10.20
N LEU A 10 -13.53 29.07 9.51
CA LEU A 10 -14.04 27.76 9.07
C LEU A 10 -13.06 27.08 8.10
N ALA A 11 -12.54 27.80 7.11
CA ALA A 11 -11.59 27.26 6.15
C ALA A 11 -10.28 26.77 6.81
N ASN A 12 -9.75 27.53 7.77
CA ASN A 12 -8.59 27.11 8.57
C ASN A 12 -8.89 25.84 9.37
N SER A 13 -10.06 25.77 10.04
CA SER A 13 -10.47 24.58 10.79
C SER A 13 -10.58 23.33 9.92
N ILE A 14 -11.16 23.45 8.72
CA ILE A 14 -11.23 22.35 7.74
C ILE A 14 -9.82 21.91 7.32
N LEU A 15 -8.92 22.85 7.09
CA LEU A 15 -7.54 22.56 6.69
C LEU A 15 -6.75 21.88 7.81
N ASP A 16 -6.88 22.34 9.05
CA ASP A 16 -6.21 21.72 10.21
C ASP A 16 -6.75 20.29 10.45
N SER A 17 -8.05 20.08 10.24
CA SER A 17 -8.67 18.74 10.27
C SER A 17 -8.13 17.84 9.14
N TYR A 18 -7.95 18.38 7.94
CA TYR A 18 -7.32 17.66 6.83
C TYR A 18 -5.87 17.29 7.13
N GLU A 19 -5.06 18.24 7.58
CA GLU A 19 -3.66 18.01 7.96
C GLU A 19 -3.54 16.96 9.07
N THR A 20 -4.46 16.98 10.05
CA THR A 20 -4.53 15.95 11.09
C THR A 20 -4.78 14.58 10.49
N ARG A 21 -5.72 14.45 9.55
CA ARG A 21 -6.00 13.18 8.87
C ARG A 21 -4.79 12.66 8.08
N VAL A 22 -4.13 13.53 7.33
CA VAL A 22 -2.90 13.19 6.60
C VAL A 22 -1.83 12.64 7.55
N ARG A 23 -1.60 13.32 8.68
CA ARG A 23 -0.66 12.84 9.70
C ARG A 23 -1.07 11.47 10.25
N THR A 24 -2.35 11.26 10.55
CA THR A 24 -2.84 9.96 11.01
C THR A 24 -2.61 8.87 9.97
N VAL A 25 -2.89 9.14 8.70
CA VAL A 25 -2.65 8.18 7.60
C VAL A 25 -1.16 7.85 7.49
N ASN A 26 -0.28 8.85 7.54
CA ASN A 26 1.16 8.63 7.52
C ASN A 26 1.63 7.75 8.68
N VAL A 27 1.12 7.99 9.90
CA VAL A 27 1.45 7.14 11.07
C VAL A 27 0.97 5.70 10.86
N LEU A 28 -0.25 5.50 10.35
CA LEU A 28 -0.78 4.15 10.08
C LEU A 28 -0.01 3.44 8.96
N MET A 29 0.44 4.17 7.94
CA MET A 29 1.29 3.66 6.88
C MET A 29 2.64 3.22 7.45
N ASP A 30 3.32 4.06 8.21
CA ASP A 30 4.60 3.74 8.85
C ASP A 30 4.47 2.52 9.79
N GLN A 31 3.39 2.43 10.55
CA GLN A 31 3.09 1.27 11.39
C GLN A 31 2.87 -0.01 10.57
N SER A 32 2.14 0.08 9.46
CA SER A 32 1.90 -1.06 8.57
C SER A 32 3.20 -1.54 7.95
N TYR A 33 4.05 -0.63 7.50
CA TYR A 33 5.38 -0.94 6.98
C TYR A 33 6.27 -1.61 8.03
N HIS A 34 6.31 -1.09 9.26
CA HIS A 34 7.06 -1.75 10.33
C HIS A 34 6.56 -3.16 10.63
N PHE A 35 5.24 -3.37 10.69
CA PHE A 35 4.66 -4.70 10.86
C PHE A 35 5.10 -5.66 9.74
N PHE A 36 5.13 -5.17 8.52
CA PHE A 36 5.59 -5.89 7.34
C PHE A 36 7.09 -6.25 7.40
N THR A 37 7.94 -5.33 7.86
CA THR A 37 9.37 -5.61 8.09
C THR A 37 9.58 -6.64 9.19
N GLU A 38 8.83 -6.57 10.29
CA GLU A 38 8.90 -7.56 11.37
C GLU A 38 8.50 -8.96 10.87
N HIS A 39 7.45 -9.04 10.07
CA HIS A 39 7.04 -10.31 9.48
C HIS A 39 8.07 -10.82 8.46
N GLN A 40 8.71 -9.93 7.71
CA GLN A 40 9.81 -10.30 6.80
C GLN A 40 10.96 -10.98 7.55
N LEU A 41 11.35 -10.44 8.71
CA LEU A 41 12.38 -11.05 9.56
C LEU A 41 11.99 -12.48 10.00
N GLU A 42 10.72 -12.72 10.33
CA GLU A 42 10.22 -14.08 10.64
C GLU A 42 10.37 -15.01 9.44
N LEU A 43 10.05 -14.54 8.23
CA LEU A 43 10.18 -15.32 7.00
C LEU A 43 11.65 -15.63 6.68
N ASP A 44 12.56 -14.68 6.88
CA ASP A 44 14.00 -14.86 6.67
C ASP A 44 14.57 -15.89 7.66
N GLU A 45 14.17 -15.83 8.94
CA GLU A 45 14.53 -16.85 9.91
C GLU A 45 14.03 -18.24 9.50
N MET A 46 12.79 -18.33 9.02
CA MET A 46 12.21 -19.58 8.55
C MET A 46 12.94 -20.12 7.32
N MET A 47 13.36 -19.25 6.40
CA MET A 47 14.17 -19.58 5.24
C MET A 47 15.54 -20.13 5.62
N GLU A 48 16.23 -19.50 6.57
CA GLU A 48 17.52 -19.99 7.06
C GLU A 48 17.38 -21.33 7.81
N ARG A 49 16.32 -21.52 8.61
CA ARG A 49 16.02 -22.82 9.22
C ARG A 49 15.78 -23.91 8.17
N LEU A 50 15.05 -23.60 7.10
CA LEU A 50 14.79 -24.53 6.01
C LEU A 50 16.07 -24.90 5.25
N LYS A 51 16.92 -23.91 4.98
CA LYS A 51 18.24 -24.08 4.37
C LYS A 51 19.12 -25.00 5.20
N ASP A 52 19.16 -24.82 6.51
CA ASP A 52 19.90 -25.68 7.42
C ASP A 52 19.34 -27.10 7.49
N ASN A 53 18.01 -27.28 7.49
CA ASN A 53 17.40 -28.61 7.45
C ASN A 53 17.78 -29.37 6.17
N LEU A 54 17.67 -28.71 5.02
CA LEU A 54 18.00 -29.28 3.72
C LEU A 54 19.50 -29.60 3.57
N ALA A 55 20.37 -28.77 4.15
CA ALA A 55 21.80 -29.00 4.16
C ALA A 55 22.19 -30.17 5.08
N ARG A 56 21.60 -30.24 6.29
CA ARG A 56 21.84 -31.33 7.25
C ARG A 56 21.36 -32.68 6.75
N ALA A 57 20.21 -32.70 6.06
CA ALA A 57 19.69 -33.91 5.41
C ALA A 57 20.45 -34.29 4.11
N GLU A 58 21.61 -33.65 3.84
CA GLU A 58 22.41 -33.79 2.62
C GLU A 58 21.61 -33.62 1.32
N SER A 59 20.42 -33.02 1.42
CA SER A 59 19.43 -32.95 0.35
C SER A 59 19.68 -31.78 -0.59
N LEU A 60 20.30 -30.70 -0.12
CA LEU A 60 20.64 -29.54 -0.92
C LEU A 60 21.82 -28.77 -0.32
N ARG A 61 22.80 -28.42 -1.15
CA ARG A 61 23.91 -27.54 -0.73
C ARG A 61 23.38 -26.11 -0.53
N LYS A 62 23.89 -25.41 0.48
CA LYS A 62 23.53 -24.00 0.77
C LYS A 62 23.61 -23.10 -0.48
N ARG A 63 24.68 -23.20 -1.26
CA ARG A 63 24.83 -22.43 -2.52
C ARG A 63 23.75 -22.74 -3.56
N ASP A 64 23.31 -23.99 -3.66
CA ASP A 64 22.23 -24.37 -4.58
C ASP A 64 20.88 -23.84 -4.08
N PHE A 65 20.66 -23.80 -2.75
CA PHE A 65 19.51 -23.15 -2.11
C PHE A 65 19.49 -21.64 -2.41
N ASP A 66 20.60 -20.93 -2.19
CA ASP A 66 20.70 -19.48 -2.44
C ASP A 66 20.41 -19.16 -3.91
N ARG A 67 20.93 -19.98 -4.84
CA ARG A 67 20.62 -19.82 -6.27
C ARG A 67 19.13 -20.04 -6.57
N MET A 68 18.47 -20.98 -5.89
CA MET A 68 17.07 -21.32 -6.13
C MET A 68 16.09 -20.31 -5.54
N THR A 69 16.53 -19.50 -4.58
CA THR A 69 15.71 -18.55 -3.82
C THR A 69 15.98 -17.10 -4.21
N ARG A 70 17.03 -16.88 -5.00
CA ARG A 70 17.45 -15.56 -5.48
C ARG A 70 16.29 -14.74 -6.06
N ASP A 71 15.45 -15.35 -6.89
CA ASP A 71 14.33 -14.65 -7.51
C ASP A 71 13.28 -14.18 -6.49
N ILE A 72 13.08 -14.96 -5.41
CA ILE A 72 12.20 -14.57 -4.30
C ILE A 72 12.82 -13.40 -3.54
N THR A 73 14.11 -13.50 -3.18
CA THR A 73 14.80 -12.44 -2.43
C THR A 73 14.96 -11.15 -3.24
N GLU A 74 15.24 -11.23 -4.54
CA GLU A 74 15.33 -10.06 -5.43
C GLU A 74 13.96 -9.39 -5.58
N ARG A 75 12.88 -10.17 -5.69
CA ARG A 75 11.52 -9.63 -5.75
C ARG A 75 11.12 -8.96 -4.45
N GLN A 76 11.39 -9.58 -3.29
CA GLN A 76 11.11 -8.98 -1.98
C GLN A 76 11.82 -7.63 -1.83
N HIS A 77 13.12 -7.58 -2.15
CA HIS A 77 13.87 -6.33 -2.08
C HIS A 77 13.30 -5.25 -3.02
N SER A 78 12.99 -5.61 -4.26
CA SER A 78 12.35 -4.68 -5.21
C SER A 78 10.99 -4.16 -4.73
N GLN A 79 10.25 -4.96 -3.95
CA GLN A 79 8.98 -4.51 -3.38
C GLN A 79 9.15 -3.60 -2.18
N GLU A 80 10.12 -3.87 -1.31
CA GLU A 80 10.46 -2.98 -0.20
C GLU A 80 10.85 -1.60 -0.72
N GLU A 81 11.74 -1.55 -1.73
CA GLU A 81 12.11 -0.29 -2.40
C GLU A 81 10.90 0.42 -3.02
N GLY A 82 9.99 -0.35 -3.64
CA GLY A 82 8.77 0.20 -4.22
C GLY A 82 7.76 0.73 -3.20
N VAL A 83 7.69 0.12 -2.00
CA VAL A 83 6.84 0.63 -0.90
C VAL A 83 7.40 1.95 -0.38
N ASP A 84 8.71 2.02 -0.15
CA ASP A 84 9.39 3.21 0.34
C ASP A 84 9.22 4.39 -0.64
N GLU A 85 9.43 4.14 -1.94
CA GLU A 85 9.26 5.17 -2.98
C GLU A 85 7.82 5.71 -3.02
N VAL A 86 6.81 4.83 -2.97
CA VAL A 86 5.40 5.25 -2.98
C VAL A 86 5.03 6.02 -1.71
N PHE A 87 5.61 5.65 -0.56
CA PHE A 87 5.36 6.32 0.71
C PHE A 87 5.97 7.71 0.75
N ASP A 88 7.20 7.85 0.30
CA ASP A 88 7.88 9.14 0.22
C ASP A 88 7.16 10.07 -0.75
N HIS A 89 6.80 9.56 -1.93
CA HIS A 89 6.04 10.33 -2.91
C HIS A 89 4.69 10.81 -2.34
N PHE A 90 3.96 9.94 -1.63
CA PHE A 90 2.72 10.33 -0.96
C PHE A 90 2.93 11.46 0.06
N LYS A 91 3.93 11.33 0.93
CA LYS A 91 4.23 12.32 1.98
C LYS A 91 4.58 13.68 1.37
N GLU A 92 5.37 13.70 0.30
CA GLU A 92 5.74 14.91 -0.43
C GLU A 92 4.51 15.58 -1.05
N GLU A 93 3.69 14.84 -1.79
CA GLU A 93 2.51 15.39 -2.46
C GLU A 93 1.45 15.90 -1.47
N GLU A 94 1.20 15.18 -0.37
CA GLU A 94 0.29 15.61 0.69
C GLU A 94 0.77 16.91 1.35
N THR A 95 2.07 17.02 1.62
CA THR A 95 2.68 18.23 2.18
C THR A 95 2.57 19.41 1.22
N GLU A 96 2.82 19.18 -0.08
CA GLU A 96 2.69 20.20 -1.10
C GLU A 96 1.25 20.72 -1.18
N MET A 97 0.27 19.81 -1.19
CA MET A 97 -1.15 20.14 -1.26
C MET A 97 -1.63 20.94 -0.05
N ILE A 98 -1.25 20.55 1.17
CA ILE A 98 -1.53 21.33 2.38
C ILE A 98 -0.94 22.74 2.23
N GLY A 99 0.29 22.85 1.72
CA GLY A 99 0.94 24.12 1.44
C GLY A 99 0.18 24.99 0.43
N ARG A 100 -0.30 24.39 -0.67
CA ARG A 100 -1.13 25.07 -1.69
C ARG A 100 -2.44 25.58 -1.09
N LEU A 101 -3.16 24.73 -0.34
CA LEU A 101 -4.41 25.10 0.32
C LEU A 101 -4.22 26.24 1.34
N ARG A 102 -3.16 26.19 2.16
CA ARG A 102 -2.83 27.28 3.10
C ARG A 102 -2.59 28.61 2.37
N LYS A 103 -1.85 28.60 1.24
CA LYS A 103 -1.61 29.80 0.43
C LYS A 103 -2.91 30.40 -0.11
N ILE A 104 -3.86 29.58 -0.54
CA ILE A 104 -5.18 30.04 -1.05
C ILE A 104 -5.96 30.73 0.08
N ILE A 105 -6.06 30.08 1.25
CA ILE A 105 -6.79 30.63 2.40
C ILE A 105 -6.16 31.95 2.90
N ILE A 106 -4.81 32.03 2.94
CA ILE A 106 -4.08 33.23 3.36
C ILE A 106 -4.24 34.37 2.34
N SER A 107 -4.18 34.07 1.04
CA SER A 107 -4.27 35.08 -0.03
C SER A 107 -5.68 35.66 -0.20
N GLY A 108 -6.72 34.98 0.30
CA GLY A 108 -7.92 35.57 0.90
C GLY A 108 -8.79 36.53 0.07
N ASN A 109 -8.56 36.64 -1.26
CA ASN A 109 -9.38 37.41 -2.22
C ASN A 109 -8.83 37.47 -3.68
N ARG A 110 -7.72 36.80 -4.04
CA ARG A 110 -7.11 36.92 -5.39
C ARG A 110 -7.38 35.73 -6.33
N SER A 111 -7.83 34.60 -5.81
CA SER A 111 -8.15 33.41 -6.60
C SER A 111 -9.60 33.51 -7.07
N SER A 112 -9.84 33.27 -8.36
CA SER A 112 -11.21 33.16 -8.88
C SER A 112 -11.88 31.90 -8.31
N LEU A 113 -13.22 31.89 -8.30
CA LEU A 113 -13.98 30.68 -7.91
C LEU A 113 -13.60 29.48 -8.79
N GLU A 114 -13.35 29.74 -10.08
CA GLU A 114 -12.88 28.74 -11.06
C GLU A 114 -11.51 28.15 -10.67
N ASP A 115 -10.58 28.98 -10.18
CA ASP A 115 -9.28 28.49 -9.69
C ASP A 115 -9.44 27.58 -8.47
N VAL A 116 -10.35 27.92 -7.55
CA VAL A 116 -10.61 27.13 -6.36
C VAL A 116 -11.27 25.79 -6.72
N GLU A 117 -12.18 25.79 -7.68
CA GLU A 117 -12.86 24.58 -8.15
C GLU A 117 -11.92 23.66 -8.94
N ALA A 118 -11.07 24.22 -9.80
CA ALA A 118 -10.02 23.47 -10.48
C ALA A 118 -9.03 22.82 -9.50
N ILE A 119 -8.63 23.56 -8.46
CA ILE A 119 -7.73 23.03 -7.42
C ILE A 119 -8.43 21.93 -6.60
N ARG A 120 -9.72 22.07 -6.30
CA ARG A 120 -10.49 21.02 -5.62
C ARG A 120 -10.54 19.74 -6.44
N GLU A 121 -10.83 19.83 -7.73
CA GLU A 121 -10.89 18.65 -8.61
C GLU A 121 -9.51 18.00 -8.79
N ASP A 122 -8.44 18.79 -8.95
CA ASP A 122 -7.06 18.28 -8.99
C ASP A 122 -6.70 17.53 -7.69
N ILE A 123 -7.04 18.11 -6.53
CA ILE A 123 -6.81 17.50 -5.21
C ILE A 123 -7.53 16.16 -5.07
N LEU A 124 -8.83 16.13 -5.37
CA LEU A 124 -9.64 14.92 -5.23
C LEU A 124 -9.16 13.81 -6.17
N LYS A 125 -8.81 14.17 -7.40
CA LYS A 125 -8.28 13.22 -8.38
C LYS A 125 -6.95 12.63 -7.91
N ARG A 126 -5.99 13.47 -7.53
CA ARG A 126 -4.68 13.00 -7.06
C ARG A 126 -4.77 12.18 -5.79
N GLN A 127 -5.62 12.58 -4.84
CA GLN A 127 -5.83 11.80 -3.60
C GLN A 127 -6.28 10.38 -3.93
N LYS A 128 -7.24 10.24 -4.85
CA LYS A 128 -7.74 8.93 -5.29
C LYS A 128 -6.64 8.08 -5.94
N GLU A 129 -5.87 8.66 -6.86
CA GLU A 129 -4.79 7.94 -7.54
C GLU A 129 -3.72 7.44 -6.55
N ARG A 130 -3.35 8.29 -5.58
CA ARG A 130 -2.40 7.96 -4.53
C ARG A 130 -2.89 6.89 -3.56
N GLU A 131 -4.11 7.04 -3.05
CA GLU A 131 -4.74 6.04 -2.17
C GLU A 131 -4.73 4.67 -2.84
N ASN A 132 -5.15 4.62 -4.11
CA ASN A 132 -5.16 3.37 -4.87
C ASN A 132 -3.75 2.79 -5.05
N SER A 133 -2.75 3.62 -5.32
CA SER A 133 -1.35 3.19 -5.45
C SER A 133 -0.84 2.54 -4.14
N ILE A 134 -1.03 3.23 -3.02
CA ILE A 134 -0.62 2.74 -1.69
C ILE A 134 -1.33 1.42 -1.35
N ILE A 135 -2.66 1.37 -1.49
CA ILE A 135 -3.44 0.18 -1.17
C ILE A 135 -2.97 -1.00 -2.03
N LYS A 136 -2.72 -0.77 -3.31
CA LYS A 136 -2.27 -1.81 -4.24
C LYS A 136 -0.91 -2.38 -3.83
N VAL A 137 0.05 -1.52 -3.52
CA VAL A 137 1.40 -1.95 -3.12
C VAL A 137 1.36 -2.69 -1.78
N LEU A 138 0.68 -2.15 -0.77
CA LEU A 138 0.60 -2.79 0.55
C LEU A 138 -0.13 -4.13 0.50
N LYS A 139 -1.22 -4.24 -0.26
CA LYS A 139 -1.91 -5.52 -0.43
C LYS A 139 -1.04 -6.55 -1.14
N ARG A 140 -0.32 -6.15 -2.18
CA ARG A 140 0.59 -7.05 -2.89
C ARG A 140 1.67 -7.58 -1.96
N PHE A 141 2.29 -6.68 -1.20
CA PHE A 141 3.31 -7.02 -0.23
C PHE A 141 2.79 -8.00 0.83
N GLN A 142 1.62 -7.71 1.43
CA GLN A 142 0.97 -8.58 2.40
C GLN A 142 0.69 -9.99 1.85
N ILE A 143 0.12 -10.06 0.65
CA ILE A 143 -0.26 -11.31 0.00
C ILE A 143 0.98 -12.18 -0.22
N GLU A 144 2.08 -11.62 -0.73
CA GLU A 144 3.31 -12.37 -0.99
C GLU A 144 3.96 -12.90 0.29
N GLN A 145 4.02 -12.08 1.34
CA GLN A 145 4.51 -12.52 2.64
C GLN A 145 3.66 -13.65 3.23
N GLU A 146 2.34 -13.54 3.15
CA GLU A 146 1.44 -14.57 3.68
C GLU A 146 1.59 -15.90 2.92
N GLU A 147 1.70 -15.86 1.59
CA GLU A 147 1.93 -17.07 0.79
C GLU A 147 3.26 -17.73 1.13
N LEU A 148 4.34 -16.95 1.17
CA LEU A 148 5.65 -17.46 1.54
C LEU A 148 5.61 -18.04 2.95
N GLY A 149 5.00 -17.34 3.91
CA GLY A 149 4.85 -17.80 5.28
C GLY A 149 4.11 -19.12 5.40
N ILE A 150 2.96 -19.26 4.74
CA ILE A 150 2.19 -20.51 4.73
C ILE A 150 3.02 -21.65 4.11
N ALA A 151 3.70 -21.36 3.00
CA ALA A 151 4.50 -22.33 2.27
C ALA A 151 5.70 -22.83 3.11
N LEU A 152 6.39 -21.91 3.79
CA LEU A 152 7.50 -22.23 4.70
C LEU A 152 7.03 -22.98 5.94
N LYS A 153 5.92 -22.55 6.57
CA LYS A 153 5.34 -23.24 7.74
C LYS A 153 4.99 -24.69 7.39
N ARG A 154 4.44 -24.92 6.20
CA ARG A 154 4.12 -26.25 5.67
C ARG A 154 5.36 -27.10 5.39
N LEU A 155 6.47 -26.53 4.94
CA LEU A 155 7.70 -27.30 4.75
C LEU A 155 8.37 -27.61 6.10
N LEU A 156 8.52 -26.61 6.97
CA LEU A 156 9.18 -26.77 8.26
C LEU A 156 8.45 -27.75 9.18
N SER A 157 7.12 -27.91 9.05
CA SER A 157 6.37 -28.92 9.80
C SER A 157 6.78 -30.37 9.49
N LYS A 158 7.47 -30.61 8.37
CA LYS A 158 8.07 -31.91 8.03
C LYS A 158 9.42 -32.15 8.73
N GLY A 159 9.99 -31.14 9.38
CA GLY A 159 11.25 -31.22 10.12
C GLY A 159 12.43 -31.65 9.24
N GLU A 160 13.18 -32.66 9.69
CA GLU A 160 14.36 -33.20 8.99
C GLU A 160 14.01 -34.03 7.75
N TYR A 161 12.73 -34.40 7.57
CA TYR A 161 12.27 -35.16 6.41
C TYR A 161 12.01 -34.29 5.17
N VAL A 162 12.25 -32.99 5.25
CA VAL A 162 12.13 -32.11 4.09
C VAL A 162 13.13 -32.52 3.01
N ARG A 163 12.62 -32.86 1.83
CA ARG A 163 13.46 -33.18 0.67
C ARG A 163 13.52 -31.99 -0.28
N ILE A 164 14.59 -31.94 -1.08
CA ILE A 164 14.74 -30.98 -2.18
C ILE A 164 13.53 -30.95 -3.14
N LYS A 165 12.87 -32.10 -3.35
CA LYS A 165 11.66 -32.17 -4.20
C LYS A 165 10.51 -31.37 -3.60
N ASP A 166 10.30 -31.47 -2.29
CA ASP A 166 9.26 -30.71 -1.59
C ASP A 166 9.52 -29.20 -1.69
N PHE A 167 10.78 -28.81 -1.51
CA PHE A 167 11.22 -27.42 -1.66
C PHE A 167 11.02 -26.89 -3.09
N LYS A 168 11.41 -27.65 -4.12
CA LYS A 168 11.18 -27.28 -5.52
C LYS A 168 9.69 -27.10 -5.85
N LEU A 169 8.84 -27.98 -5.32
CA LEU A 169 7.39 -27.87 -5.50
C LEU A 169 6.84 -26.61 -4.83
N MET A 170 7.35 -26.26 -3.64
CA MET A 170 7.00 -25.02 -2.96
C MET A 170 7.35 -23.80 -3.82
N LEU A 171 8.61 -23.69 -4.29
CA LEU A 171 9.04 -22.56 -5.13
C LEU A 171 8.21 -22.45 -6.41
N LYS A 172 7.89 -23.58 -7.03
CA LYS A 172 7.04 -23.60 -8.23
C LYS A 172 5.63 -23.08 -7.92
N SER A 173 5.03 -23.52 -6.82
CA SER A 173 3.70 -23.07 -6.39
C SER A 173 3.66 -21.56 -6.16
N ILE A 174 4.66 -21.02 -5.45
CA ILE A 174 4.78 -19.58 -5.16
C ILE A 174 4.84 -18.79 -6.48
N ARG A 175 5.70 -19.20 -7.41
CA ARG A 175 5.83 -18.53 -8.72
C ARG A 175 4.54 -18.55 -9.54
N GLU A 176 3.82 -19.68 -9.54
CA GLU A 176 2.55 -19.81 -10.25
C GLU A 176 1.46 -18.94 -9.60
N GLN A 177 1.39 -18.93 -8.27
CA GLN A 177 0.42 -18.13 -7.52
C GLN A 177 0.65 -16.63 -7.69
N HIS A 178 1.90 -16.17 -7.69
CA HIS A 178 2.22 -14.75 -7.86
C HIS A 178 1.63 -14.17 -9.16
N SER A 179 1.75 -14.89 -10.29
CA SER A 179 1.19 -14.41 -11.57
C SER A 179 -0.33 -14.31 -11.56
N ILE A 180 -0.99 -15.24 -10.87
CA ILE A 180 -2.45 -15.29 -10.79
C ILE A 180 -2.94 -14.16 -9.88
N ARG A 181 -2.33 -14.03 -8.70
CA ARG A 181 -2.74 -13.05 -7.68
C ARG A 181 -2.48 -11.61 -8.10
N ASP A 182 -1.40 -11.34 -8.84
CA ASP A 182 -1.15 -10.02 -9.41
C ASP A 182 -2.32 -9.60 -10.32
N THR A 183 -2.85 -10.53 -11.11
CA THR A 183 -3.99 -10.30 -12.00
C THR A 183 -5.29 -10.16 -11.21
N GLU A 184 -5.55 -11.03 -10.24
CA GLU A 184 -6.76 -10.97 -9.40
C GLU A 184 -6.84 -9.68 -8.58
N LEU A 185 -5.71 -9.22 -8.03
CA LEU A 185 -5.64 -7.98 -7.28
C LEU A 185 -6.01 -6.79 -8.17
N ASP A 186 -5.53 -6.76 -9.42
CA ASP A 186 -5.87 -5.71 -10.37
C ASP A 186 -7.39 -5.67 -10.65
N HIS A 187 -8.03 -6.84 -10.86
CA HIS A 187 -9.48 -6.92 -11.06
C HIS A 187 -10.27 -6.48 -9.81
N ILE A 188 -9.86 -6.90 -8.61
CA ILE A 188 -10.52 -6.49 -7.36
C ILE A 188 -10.41 -4.97 -7.17
N MET A 189 -9.28 -4.37 -7.53
CA MET A 189 -9.09 -2.93 -7.45
C MET A 189 -10.00 -2.18 -8.43
N GLU A 190 -10.17 -2.70 -9.66
CA GLU A 190 -11.11 -2.17 -10.64
C GLU A 190 -12.57 -2.27 -10.15
N ASP A 191 -12.96 -3.41 -9.57
CA ASP A 191 -14.31 -3.61 -9.01
C ASP A 191 -14.59 -2.65 -7.85
N LEU A 192 -13.65 -2.48 -6.93
CA LEU A 192 -13.76 -1.53 -5.82
C LEU A 192 -13.89 -0.10 -6.33
N GLU A 193 -13.16 0.25 -7.39
CA GLU A 193 -13.27 1.56 -8.03
C GLU A 193 -14.64 1.78 -8.66
N MET A 194 -15.20 0.77 -9.35
CA MET A 194 -16.54 0.84 -9.91
C MET A 194 -17.59 1.03 -8.81
N VAL A 195 -17.54 0.25 -7.73
CA VAL A 195 -18.48 0.36 -6.60
C VAL A 195 -18.39 1.73 -5.94
N ARG A 196 -17.17 2.24 -5.71
CA ARG A 196 -16.95 3.58 -5.14
C ARG A 196 -17.56 4.67 -6.03
N ASN A 197 -17.30 4.61 -7.34
CA ASN A 197 -17.83 5.60 -8.29
C ASN A 197 -19.36 5.57 -8.32
N TRP A 198 -19.96 4.37 -8.25
CA TRP A 198 -21.41 4.20 -8.15
C TRP A 198 -21.98 4.81 -6.87
N VAL A 199 -21.40 4.49 -5.70
CA VAL A 199 -21.80 5.08 -4.41
C VAL A 199 -21.70 6.60 -4.44
N GLN A 200 -20.63 7.14 -5.03
CA GLN A 200 -20.44 8.58 -5.16
C GLN A 200 -21.51 9.23 -6.03
N ALA A 201 -21.90 8.59 -7.14
CA ALA A 201 -22.98 9.07 -8.01
C ALA A 201 -24.33 9.12 -7.27
N GLU A 202 -24.65 8.08 -6.49
CA GLU A 202 -25.86 8.05 -5.66
C GLU A 202 -25.86 9.15 -4.59
N TRP A 203 -24.73 9.35 -3.90
CA TRP A 203 -24.60 10.44 -2.93
C TRP A 203 -24.81 11.82 -3.55
N GLN A 204 -24.29 12.04 -4.76
CA GLN A 204 -24.52 13.30 -5.49
C GLN A 204 -25.99 13.47 -5.89
N ALA A 205 -26.67 12.40 -6.29
CA ALA A 205 -28.09 12.43 -6.61
C ALA A 205 -28.93 12.80 -5.38
N VAL A 206 -28.66 12.17 -4.23
CA VAL A 206 -29.33 12.47 -2.96
C VAL A 206 -29.07 13.92 -2.51
N ALA A 207 -27.82 14.39 -2.58
CA ALA A 207 -27.47 15.75 -2.20
C ALA A 207 -28.18 16.81 -3.07
N ARG A 208 -28.35 16.54 -4.37
CA ARG A 208 -29.12 17.39 -5.29
C ARG A 208 -30.62 17.38 -4.99
N ALA A 209 -31.18 16.22 -4.62
CA ALA A 209 -32.59 16.09 -4.25
C ALA A 209 -32.93 16.75 -2.89
N SER A 210 -31.95 16.86 -1.99
CA SER A 210 -32.10 17.43 -0.64
C SER A 210 -31.96 18.96 -0.59
N GLY A 211 -31.54 19.58 -1.69
CA GLY A 211 -31.35 21.03 -1.83
C GLY A 211 -32.52 21.76 -2.51
N GLN A 212 -33.66 21.09 -2.69
CA GLN A 212 -34.95 21.68 -3.08
C GLN A 212 -35.86 21.81 -1.86
#